data_AF-A0A8J5VXE7-F1
#
_entry.id   AF-A0A8J5VXE7-F1
#
_cell.length_a   1.000
_cell.length_b   1.000
_cell.length_c   1.000
_cell.angle_alpha   90.00
_cell.angle_beta   90.00
_cell.angle_gamma   90.00
#
_symmetry.space_group_name_H-M   'P 1'
#
loop_
_entity.id
_entity.type
_entity.pdbx_description
1 polymer ?
#
loop_
_entity_poly.entity_id
_entity_poly.type
_entity_poly.pdbx_seq_one_letter_code
_entity_poly.pdbx_strand_id
1 'polypeptide(L)'
;MTNRYYGGWAAPNIYFLGLAGVVKFGNIRIGGLSGIHKQQHYQLGHYERPPYNEGTIRSVYHVRHYDVLKLMHVKEPLDIFMSHDWPLGITEYGNWQKLIREKRFFEEEVNKRTLGSEPAARLLNKLKPPYWFSAHLHCKFPAVIQHGEDGPTTKFLALDKCLPGRGFLQVIDIPSSPGPHEIKYDEEWLAITRKFNSIFPLTRMPFTMWSVCTCI
;
A
#
# COMPACT_ATOMS: atom_id res chain seq x y z
N MET A 1 -7.57 15.57 -3.28
CA MET A 1 -6.94 14.27 -3.66
C MET A 1 -7.58 13.63 -4.89
N THR A 2 -8.82 13.95 -5.25
CA THR A 2 -9.47 13.40 -6.46
C THR A 2 -8.77 13.76 -7.77
N ASN A 3 -8.07 14.90 -7.83
CA ASN A 3 -7.41 15.37 -9.05
C ASN A 3 -6.10 14.61 -9.41
N ARG A 4 -5.61 13.71 -8.54
CA ARG A 4 -4.38 12.91 -8.79
C ARG A 4 -4.54 11.44 -8.42
N TYR A 5 -5.70 10.88 -8.72
CA TYR A 5 -6.01 9.48 -8.44
C TYR A 5 -4.97 8.50 -9.04
N TYR A 6 -4.56 8.73 -10.29
CA TYR A 6 -3.57 7.92 -11.00
C TYR A 6 -2.11 8.31 -10.72
N GLY A 7 -1.87 9.20 -9.76
CA GLY A 7 -0.53 9.70 -9.45
C GLY A 7 -0.06 10.85 -10.36
N GLY A 8 1.19 11.25 -10.16
CA GLY A 8 1.87 12.32 -10.89
C GLY A 8 2.75 13.21 -10.02
N TRP A 9 3.53 14.07 -10.66
CA TRP A 9 4.46 15.01 -10.00
C TRP A 9 3.75 16.04 -9.13
N ALA A 10 3.81 15.88 -7.81
CA ALA A 10 3.23 16.81 -6.85
C ALA A 10 4.03 18.11 -6.76
N ALA A 11 5.34 18.02 -6.93
CA ALA A 11 6.30 19.12 -7.00
C ALA A 11 7.59 18.62 -7.70
N PRO A 12 8.57 19.48 -8.02
CA PRO A 12 9.87 19.03 -8.50
C PRO A 12 10.47 17.97 -7.57
N ASN A 13 10.92 16.84 -8.15
CA ASN A 13 11.48 15.70 -7.43
C ASN A 13 10.54 15.01 -6.42
N ILE A 14 9.23 15.29 -6.47
CA ILE A 14 8.23 14.65 -5.61
C ILE A 14 7.14 14.05 -6.49
N TYR A 15 7.18 12.72 -6.66
CA TYR A 15 6.19 11.97 -7.42
C TYR A 15 5.19 11.29 -6.47
N PHE A 16 3.91 11.55 -6.66
CA PHE A 16 2.84 10.84 -5.96
C PHE A 16 2.43 9.62 -6.78
N LEU A 17 2.45 8.43 -6.17
CA LEU A 17 2.13 7.17 -6.86
C LEU A 17 0.65 7.00 -7.22
N GLY A 18 -0.23 7.82 -6.63
CA GLY A 18 -1.67 7.68 -6.75
C GLY A 18 -2.27 6.94 -5.54
N LEU A 19 -3.58 6.66 -5.59
CA LEU A 19 -4.23 5.89 -4.52
C LEU A 19 -3.79 4.41 -4.51
N ALA A 20 -3.47 3.89 -5.69
CA ALA A 20 -2.68 2.70 -5.90
C ALA A 20 -1.89 2.88 -7.19
N GLY A 21 -0.69 2.31 -7.26
CA GLY A 21 0.15 2.45 -8.45
C GLY A 21 1.34 1.50 -8.49
N VAL A 22 1.88 1.32 -9.70
CA VAL A 22 3.21 0.74 -9.92
C VAL A 22 3.96 1.62 -10.90
N VAL A 23 5.22 1.90 -10.60
CA VAL A 23 6.15 2.63 -11.47
C VAL A 23 7.48 1.90 -11.53
N LYS A 24 8.28 2.25 -12.53
CA LYS A 24 9.67 1.82 -12.68
C LYS A 24 10.61 2.95 -12.31
N PHE A 25 11.72 2.64 -11.66
CA PHE A 25 12.84 3.55 -11.46
C PHE A 25 14.13 2.84 -11.86
N GLY A 26 14.67 3.19 -13.03
CA GLY A 26 15.62 2.30 -13.71
C GLY A 26 14.95 0.95 -14.03
N ASN A 27 15.50 -0.15 -13.52
CA ASN A 27 14.93 -1.49 -13.63
C ASN A 27 14.12 -1.93 -12.39
N ILE A 28 14.02 -1.09 -11.36
CA ILE A 28 13.32 -1.42 -10.11
C ILE A 28 11.81 -1.14 -10.27
N ARG A 29 10.97 -2.12 -9.95
CA ARG A 29 9.50 -1.99 -9.92
C ARG A 29 9.01 -1.68 -8.52
N ILE A 30 8.35 -0.54 -8.37
CA ILE A 30 7.88 -0.01 -7.10
C ILE A 30 6.36 0.07 -7.14
N GLY A 31 5.70 -0.78 -6.34
CA GLY A 31 4.27 -0.75 -6.13
C GLY A 31 3.87 0.00 -4.86
N GLY A 32 2.63 0.43 -4.77
CA GLY A 32 2.11 0.94 -3.51
C GLY A 32 0.61 1.12 -3.44
N LEU A 33 0.14 1.14 -2.19
CA LEU A 33 -1.24 1.37 -1.79
C LEU A 33 -1.27 2.54 -0.80
N SER A 34 -1.86 3.65 -1.21
CA SER A 34 -2.03 4.81 -0.35
C SER A 34 -3.24 4.65 0.56
N GLY A 35 -3.16 5.24 1.74
CA GLY A 35 -4.32 5.42 2.61
C GLY A 35 -4.40 4.49 3.81
N ILE A 36 -5.50 4.66 4.55
CA ILE A 36 -5.78 3.93 5.80
C ILE A 36 -6.99 3.03 5.60
N HIS A 37 -6.94 1.79 6.07
CA HIS A 37 -8.07 0.87 5.97
C HIS A 37 -9.18 1.24 6.96
N LYS A 38 -10.39 1.45 6.45
CA LYS A 38 -11.62 1.58 7.24
C LYS A 38 -12.72 0.73 6.62
N GLN A 39 -13.16 -0.29 7.36
CA GLN A 39 -14.12 -1.29 6.90
C GLN A 39 -15.39 -0.67 6.28
N GLN A 40 -15.95 0.37 6.92
CA GLN A 40 -17.17 1.05 6.48
C GLN A 40 -17.07 1.73 5.11
N HIS A 41 -15.86 2.09 4.66
CA HIS A 41 -15.64 2.73 3.36
C HIS A 41 -15.03 1.77 2.33
N TYR A 42 -14.52 0.61 2.77
CA TYR A 42 -13.70 -0.25 1.94
C TYR A 42 -14.42 -0.71 0.67
N GLN A 43 -15.71 -1.06 0.77
CA GLN A 43 -16.49 -1.52 -0.37
C GLN A 43 -17.05 -0.38 -1.23
N LEU A 44 -16.97 0.88 -0.80
CA LEU A 44 -17.59 2.00 -1.53
C LEU A 44 -16.76 2.41 -2.75
N GLY A 45 -17.34 3.25 -3.62
CA GLY A 45 -16.58 3.95 -4.64
C GLY A 45 -15.78 5.15 -4.10
N HIS A 46 -15.06 5.80 -5.02
CA HIS A 46 -14.40 7.09 -4.82
C HIS A 46 -15.38 8.23 -5.15
N TYR A 47 -16.35 8.44 -4.26
CA TYR A 47 -17.44 9.41 -4.43
C TYR A 47 -17.09 10.81 -3.94
N GLU A 48 -16.01 10.96 -3.18
CA GLU A 48 -15.61 12.25 -2.63
C GLU A 48 -15.27 13.21 -3.77
N ARG A 49 -15.75 14.45 -3.68
CA ARG A 49 -15.47 15.52 -4.64
C ARG A 49 -15.31 16.84 -3.88
N PRO A 50 -14.39 17.73 -4.31
CA PRO A 50 -14.33 19.09 -3.79
C PRO A 50 -15.63 19.85 -4.05
N PRO A 51 -16.02 20.81 -3.17
CA PRO A 51 -15.41 21.07 -1.87
C PRO A 51 -15.67 19.94 -0.87
N TYR A 52 -14.64 19.58 -0.10
CA TYR A 52 -14.76 18.52 0.91
C TYR A 52 -15.41 19.06 2.18
N ASN A 53 -16.28 18.26 2.78
CA ASN A 53 -16.74 18.41 4.17
C ASN A 53 -15.89 17.53 5.13
N GLU A 54 -16.17 17.63 6.44
CA GLU A 54 -15.45 16.89 7.49
C GLU A 54 -15.44 15.37 7.31
N GLY A 55 -16.51 14.80 6.74
CA GLY A 55 -16.58 13.37 6.44
C GLY A 55 -15.73 13.01 5.22
N THR A 56 -15.92 13.71 4.12
CA THR A 56 -15.26 13.43 2.83
C THR A 56 -13.75 13.72 2.85
N ILE A 57 -13.29 14.69 3.65
CA ILE A 57 -11.84 14.92 3.81
C ILE A 57 -11.14 13.75 4.51
N ARG A 58 -11.86 12.99 5.35
CA ARG A 58 -11.35 11.76 5.97
C ARG A 58 -11.51 10.57 5.03
N SER A 59 -12.68 10.44 4.39
CA SER A 59 -12.96 9.26 3.57
C SER A 59 -12.16 9.18 2.27
N VAL A 60 -11.70 10.32 1.74
CA VAL A 60 -10.93 10.41 0.48
C VAL A 60 -9.60 9.63 0.49
N TYR A 61 -8.97 9.46 1.66
CA TYR A 61 -7.73 8.70 1.79
C TYR A 61 -7.96 7.30 2.37
N HIS A 62 -9.20 6.87 2.62
CA HIS A 62 -9.41 5.50 3.03
C HIS A 62 -9.20 4.54 1.85
N VAL A 63 -8.60 3.39 2.12
CA VAL A 63 -8.39 2.34 1.10
C VAL A 63 -9.74 1.87 0.54
N ARG A 64 -9.82 1.64 -0.78
CA ARG A 64 -10.97 1.01 -1.44
C ARG A 64 -10.63 -0.38 -1.97
N HIS A 65 -11.62 -1.25 -1.95
CA HIS A 65 -11.55 -2.60 -2.52
C HIS A 65 -11.18 -2.57 -4.00
N TYR A 66 -11.69 -1.60 -4.76
CA TYR A 66 -11.34 -1.38 -6.16
C TYR A 66 -9.83 -1.21 -6.39
N ASP A 67 -9.15 -0.41 -5.55
CA ASP A 67 -7.71 -0.17 -5.69
C ASP A 67 -6.88 -1.42 -5.38
N VAL A 68 -7.30 -2.15 -4.34
CA VAL A 68 -6.69 -3.42 -3.95
C VAL A 68 -6.86 -4.46 -5.07
N LEU A 69 -8.04 -4.53 -5.69
CA LEU A 69 -8.29 -5.44 -6.80
C LEU A 69 -7.40 -5.16 -8.01
N LYS A 70 -7.15 -3.90 -8.37
CA LYS A 70 -6.17 -3.57 -9.42
C LYS A 70 -4.79 -4.15 -9.08
N LEU A 71 -4.31 -3.91 -7.86
CA LEU A 71 -3.01 -4.43 -7.41
C LEU A 71 -2.99 -5.97 -7.32
N MET A 72 -4.13 -6.61 -7.03
CA MET A 72 -4.26 -8.07 -7.09
C MET A 72 -4.10 -8.64 -8.52
N HIS A 73 -4.22 -7.82 -9.57
CA HIS A 73 -3.99 -8.26 -10.96
C HIS A 73 -2.53 -8.16 -11.43
N VAL A 74 -1.63 -7.53 -10.67
CA VAL A 74 -0.18 -7.44 -10.97
C VAL A 74 0.44 -8.85 -10.95
N LYS A 75 0.97 -9.35 -12.05
CA LYS A 75 1.56 -10.70 -12.14
C LYS A 75 3.08 -10.65 -12.14
N GLU A 76 3.65 -9.65 -12.79
CA GLU A 76 5.09 -9.50 -12.82
C GLU A 76 5.60 -9.15 -11.40
N PRO A 77 6.80 -9.63 -11.01
CA PRO A 77 7.35 -9.43 -9.68
C PRO A 77 7.64 -7.94 -9.41
N LEU A 78 7.43 -7.53 -8.16
CA LEU A 78 7.78 -6.19 -7.66
C LEU A 78 9.01 -6.30 -6.77
N ASP A 79 9.89 -5.31 -6.83
CA ASP A 79 11.06 -5.24 -5.96
C ASP A 79 10.71 -4.59 -4.61
N ILE A 80 9.87 -3.56 -4.68
CA ILE A 80 9.46 -2.76 -3.52
C ILE A 80 7.94 -2.61 -3.53
N PHE A 81 7.33 -2.76 -2.36
CA PHE A 81 5.95 -2.33 -2.14
C PHE A 81 5.85 -1.40 -0.94
N MET A 82 4.99 -0.39 -1.05
CA MET A 82 4.73 0.58 0.02
C MET A 82 3.26 0.63 0.38
N SER A 83 2.96 0.56 1.68
CA SER A 83 1.62 0.85 2.20
C SER A 83 1.73 1.79 3.38
N HIS A 84 0.77 2.69 3.58
CA HIS A 84 0.81 3.53 4.77
C HIS A 84 0.56 2.70 6.04
N ASP A 85 -0.56 1.97 6.07
CA ASP A 85 -0.87 1.04 7.15
C ASP A 85 -0.01 -0.22 7.07
N TRP A 86 0.24 -0.83 8.22
CA TRP A 86 0.94 -2.10 8.31
C TRP A 86 0.05 -3.23 7.80
N PRO A 87 0.60 -4.25 7.11
CA PRO A 87 -0.11 -5.49 6.88
C PRO A 87 -0.58 -6.11 8.19
N LEU A 88 -1.85 -6.52 8.26
CA LEU A 88 -2.40 -7.23 9.42
C LEU A 88 -1.55 -8.46 9.77
N GLY A 89 -1.23 -8.64 11.05
CA GLY A 89 -0.45 -9.78 11.55
C GLY A 89 1.07 -9.68 11.33
N ILE A 90 1.57 -8.59 10.75
CA ILE A 90 3.01 -8.42 10.50
C ILE A 90 3.87 -8.50 11.77
N THR A 91 3.28 -8.21 12.93
CA THR A 91 3.96 -8.24 14.23
C THR A 91 4.46 -9.63 14.61
N GLU A 92 3.84 -10.69 14.08
CA GLU A 92 4.22 -12.09 14.31
C GLU A 92 5.59 -12.43 13.69
N TYR A 93 6.03 -11.64 12.72
CA TYR A 93 7.27 -11.83 11.97
C TYR A 93 8.43 -10.95 12.49
N GLY A 94 8.22 -10.28 13.62
CA GLY A 94 9.20 -9.41 14.25
C GLY A 94 9.18 -9.50 15.78
N ASN A 95 9.90 -8.60 16.45
CA ASN A 95 9.98 -8.59 17.92
C ASN A 95 8.77 -7.87 18.52
N TRP A 96 7.62 -8.54 18.54
CA TRP A 96 6.37 -7.99 19.09
C TRP A 96 6.48 -7.66 20.58
N GLN A 97 7.29 -8.39 21.35
CA GLN A 97 7.50 -8.08 22.77
C GLN A 97 8.17 -6.71 22.95
N LYS A 98 9.13 -6.36 22.09
CA LYS A 98 9.73 -5.01 22.07
C LYS A 98 8.68 -3.97 21.70
N LEU A 99 7.86 -4.21 20.67
CA LEU A 99 6.80 -3.31 20.25
C LEU A 99 5.84 -2.99 21.42
N ILE A 100 5.37 -3.99 22.14
CA ILE A 100 4.44 -3.80 23.26
C ILE A 100 5.12 -3.11 24.44
N ARG A 101 6.39 -3.39 24.73
CA ARG A 101 7.15 -2.66 25.77
C ARG A 101 7.22 -1.17 25.48
N GLU A 102 7.40 -0.79 24.21
CA GLU A 102 7.44 0.61 23.78
C GLU A 102 6.04 1.23 23.65
N LYS A 103 5.04 0.44 23.26
CA LYS A 103 3.66 0.88 22.99
C LYS A 103 2.65 -0.12 23.55
N ARG A 104 2.46 -0.08 24.86
CA ARG A 104 1.58 -1.02 25.60
C ARG A 104 0.15 -1.08 25.07
N PHE A 105 -0.39 0.02 24.56
CA PHE A 105 -1.75 0.08 24.03
C PHE A 105 -1.97 -0.79 22.79
N PHE A 106 -0.92 -1.27 22.12
CA PHE A 106 -1.04 -2.24 21.03
C PHE A 106 -1.21 -3.68 21.49
N GLU A 107 -1.01 -4.00 22.77
CA GLU A 107 -1.03 -5.38 23.26
C GLU A 107 -2.32 -6.11 22.92
N GLU A 108 -3.46 -5.48 23.16
CA GLU A 108 -4.77 -6.07 22.85
C GLU A 108 -4.94 -6.31 21.34
N GLU A 109 -4.57 -5.33 20.50
CA GLU A 109 -4.71 -5.44 19.05
C GLU A 109 -3.74 -6.45 18.44
N VAL A 110 -2.53 -6.59 19.00
CA VAL A 110 -1.56 -7.62 18.61
C VAL A 110 -2.09 -9.00 18.97
N ASN A 111 -2.55 -9.18 20.22
CA ASN A 111 -3.07 -10.46 20.70
C ASN A 111 -4.34 -10.90 19.96
N LYS A 112 -5.23 -9.96 19.62
CA LYS A 112 -6.45 -10.23 18.85
C LYS A 112 -6.22 -10.28 17.33
N ARG A 113 -4.98 -10.03 16.87
CA ARG A 113 -4.62 -9.96 15.45
C ARG A 113 -5.48 -8.94 14.68
N THR A 114 -5.74 -7.78 15.29
CA THR A 114 -6.49 -6.67 14.69
C THR A 114 -5.61 -5.46 14.33
N LEU A 115 -4.33 -5.45 14.75
CA LEU A 115 -3.41 -4.37 14.44
C LEU A 115 -2.99 -4.38 12.97
N GLY A 116 -3.45 -3.40 12.20
CA GLY A 116 -3.06 -3.18 10.80
C GLY A 116 -4.20 -3.31 9.80
N SER A 117 -3.84 -3.56 8.54
CA SER A 117 -4.70 -3.51 7.38
C SER A 117 -4.81 -4.88 6.73
N GLU A 118 -6.01 -5.47 6.78
CA GLU A 118 -6.33 -6.73 6.10
C GLU A 118 -6.10 -6.64 4.57
N PRO A 119 -6.49 -5.57 3.86
CA PRO A 119 -6.16 -5.44 2.44
C PRO A 119 -4.65 -5.41 2.15
N ALA A 120 -3.85 -4.79 3.03
CA ALA A 120 -2.40 -4.80 2.90
C ALA A 120 -1.82 -6.20 3.13
N ALA A 121 -2.34 -6.97 4.10
CA ALA A 121 -1.94 -8.37 4.32
C ALA A 121 -2.25 -9.25 3.10
N ARG A 122 -3.43 -9.09 2.49
CA ARG A 122 -3.80 -9.80 1.25
C ARG A 122 -2.84 -9.49 0.11
N LEU A 123 -2.45 -8.23 -0.04
CA LEU A 123 -1.49 -7.81 -1.06
C LEU A 123 -0.08 -8.34 -0.77
N LEU A 124 0.38 -8.32 0.49
CA LEU A 124 1.66 -8.89 0.90
C LEU A 124 1.74 -10.38 0.56
N ASN A 125 0.71 -11.14 0.92
CA ASN A 125 0.64 -12.59 0.65
C ASN A 125 0.61 -12.92 -0.85
N LYS A 126 0.02 -12.04 -1.66
CA LYS A 126 -0.08 -12.24 -3.11
C LYS A 126 1.17 -11.78 -3.86
N LEU A 127 1.69 -10.59 -3.54
CA LEU A 127 2.75 -9.92 -4.32
C LEU A 127 4.15 -10.36 -3.89
N LYS A 128 4.32 -10.69 -2.59
CA LYS A 128 5.57 -11.20 -2.01
C LYS A 128 6.84 -10.44 -2.46
N PRO A 129 6.83 -9.09 -2.45
CA PRO A 129 8.00 -8.33 -2.87
C PRO A 129 9.19 -8.58 -1.92
N PRO A 130 10.44 -8.50 -2.37
CA PRO A 130 11.60 -8.56 -1.50
C PRO A 130 11.59 -7.50 -0.39
N TYR A 131 11.00 -6.33 -0.64
CA TYR A 131 10.91 -5.24 0.33
C TYR A 131 9.47 -4.73 0.48
N TRP A 132 9.02 -4.56 1.73
CA TRP A 132 7.76 -3.92 2.08
C TRP A 132 7.97 -2.81 3.11
N PHE A 133 7.54 -1.58 2.78
CA PHE A 133 7.68 -0.43 3.68
C PHE A 133 6.33 0.09 4.16
N SER A 134 6.27 0.41 5.46
CA SER A 134 5.08 1.03 6.06
C SER A 134 5.38 2.15 7.05
N ALA A 135 4.33 2.85 7.48
CA ALA A 135 4.40 3.95 8.43
C ALA A 135 3.22 3.88 9.41
N HIS A 136 2.50 4.98 9.62
CA HIS A 136 1.28 5.09 10.43
C HIS A 136 1.41 4.92 11.95
N LEU A 137 1.99 3.82 12.42
CA LEU A 137 1.98 3.44 13.85
C LEU A 137 3.05 4.16 14.70
N HIS A 138 3.82 5.07 14.09
CA HIS A 138 4.82 5.91 14.75
C HIS A 138 5.79 5.12 15.63
N CYS A 139 6.37 4.06 15.06
CA CYS A 139 7.46 3.29 15.64
C CYS A 139 8.24 2.59 14.52
N LYS A 140 9.53 2.37 14.76
CA LYS A 140 10.37 1.56 13.87
C LYS A 140 10.16 0.08 14.18
N PHE A 141 9.78 -0.71 13.18
CA PHE A 141 9.55 -2.14 13.36
C PHE A 141 10.07 -2.94 12.15
N PRO A 142 11.20 -3.63 12.29
CA PRO A 142 11.66 -4.58 11.30
C PRO A 142 11.00 -5.95 11.49
N ALA A 143 10.64 -6.60 10.40
CA ALA A 143 10.15 -7.97 10.38
C ALA A 143 10.60 -8.70 9.11
N VAL A 144 10.66 -10.03 9.17
CA VAL A 144 11.06 -10.86 8.03
C VAL A 144 10.02 -11.95 7.83
N ILE A 145 9.40 -11.95 6.65
CA ILE A 145 8.30 -12.86 6.29
C ILE A 145 8.85 -13.91 5.33
N GLN A 146 8.80 -15.17 5.74
CA GLN A 146 9.11 -16.32 4.90
C GLN A 146 7.82 -16.87 4.26
N HIS A 147 7.71 -16.80 2.93
CA HIS A 147 6.46 -17.11 2.23
C HIS A 147 6.28 -18.59 1.89
N GLY A 148 6.11 -19.43 2.91
CA GLY A 148 6.12 -20.89 2.78
C GLY A 148 7.53 -21.47 2.94
N GLU A 149 7.66 -22.79 3.04
CA GLU A 149 8.90 -23.46 3.42
C GLU A 149 10.08 -23.09 2.51
N ASP A 150 9.87 -23.14 1.18
CA ASP A 150 10.87 -22.78 0.16
C ASP A 150 10.52 -21.49 -0.61
N GLY A 151 9.66 -20.65 -0.03
CA GLY A 151 9.22 -19.42 -0.69
C GLY A 151 10.22 -18.28 -0.67
N PRO A 152 9.92 -17.18 -1.40
CA PRO A 152 10.69 -15.95 -1.27
C PRO A 152 10.53 -15.35 0.13
N THR A 153 11.47 -14.49 0.50
CA THR A 153 11.42 -13.73 1.74
C THR A 153 11.07 -12.26 1.47
N THR A 154 10.18 -11.69 2.26
CA THR A 154 9.94 -10.23 2.30
C THR A 154 10.60 -9.63 3.52
N LYS A 155 11.40 -8.58 3.33
CA LYS A 155 11.93 -7.72 4.40
C LYS A 155 10.94 -6.59 4.62
N PHE A 156 10.26 -6.61 5.77
CA PHE A 156 9.36 -5.55 6.18
C PHE A 156 10.08 -4.53 7.05
N LEU A 157 9.81 -3.24 6.81
CA LEU A 157 10.23 -2.18 7.70
C LEU A 157 9.15 -1.11 7.82
N ALA A 158 8.70 -0.88 9.04
CA ALA A 158 7.96 0.31 9.40
C ALA A 158 8.88 1.38 9.98
N LEU A 159 8.57 2.65 9.71
CA LEU A 159 9.30 3.80 10.23
C LEU A 159 8.43 4.69 11.12
N ASP A 160 9.09 5.43 12.00
CA ASP A 160 8.45 6.42 12.87
C ASP A 160 8.15 7.74 12.13
N LYS A 161 7.43 8.64 12.78
CA LYS A 161 7.21 10.00 12.29
C LYS A 161 8.52 10.80 12.33
N CYS A 162 8.69 11.69 11.34
CA CYS A 162 9.82 12.61 11.22
C CYS A 162 9.87 13.65 12.35
N LEU A 163 10.25 13.20 13.54
CA LEU A 163 10.43 13.99 14.75
C LEU A 163 11.84 13.77 15.31
N PRO A 164 12.41 14.76 16.03
CA PRO A 164 13.73 14.64 16.63
C PRO A 164 13.88 13.38 17.50
N GLY A 165 15.02 12.69 17.38
CA GLY A 165 15.36 11.52 18.17
C GLY A 165 14.60 10.22 17.81
N ARG A 166 13.83 10.21 16.72
CA ARG A 166 13.05 9.03 16.30
C ARG A 166 13.66 8.27 15.12
N GLY A 167 13.37 6.98 15.04
CA GLY A 167 13.78 6.11 13.94
C GLY A 167 12.94 6.29 12.68
N PHE A 168 12.90 7.51 12.13
CA PHE A 168 12.07 7.86 10.98
C PHE A 168 12.76 7.70 9.62
N LEU A 169 14.07 7.48 9.59
CA LEU A 169 14.87 7.34 8.38
C LEU A 169 15.68 6.05 8.41
N GLN A 170 15.70 5.36 7.27
CA GLN A 170 16.57 4.22 6.99
C GLN A 170 17.06 4.34 5.57
N VAL A 171 18.37 4.20 5.38
CA VAL A 171 18.99 4.04 4.06
C VAL A 171 19.17 2.55 3.80
N ILE A 172 18.85 2.11 2.59
CA ILE A 172 19.01 0.74 2.13
C ILE A 172 19.63 0.77 0.74
N ASP A 173 20.46 -0.23 0.46
CA ASP A 173 21.04 -0.45 -0.85
C ASP A 173 20.25 -1.56 -1.57
N ILE A 174 19.69 -1.22 -2.72
CA ILE A 174 18.96 -2.15 -3.58
C ILE A 174 19.75 -2.27 -4.89
N PRO A 175 20.20 -3.48 -5.26
CA PRO A 175 20.90 -3.70 -6.52
C PRO A 175 20.04 -3.26 -7.71
N SER A 176 20.58 -2.44 -8.60
CA SER A 176 19.92 -2.01 -9.84
C SER A 176 20.88 -2.12 -11.02
N SER A 177 20.33 -2.32 -12.21
CA SER A 177 21.10 -2.30 -13.45
C SER A 177 21.56 -0.87 -13.77
N PRO A 178 22.67 -0.70 -14.52
CA PRO A 178 23.08 0.60 -15.01
C PRO A 178 22.00 1.23 -15.89
N GLY A 179 21.77 2.54 -15.73
CA GLY A 179 20.84 3.28 -16.57
C GLY A 179 20.42 4.60 -15.93
N PRO A 180 19.71 5.46 -16.65
CA PRO A 180 19.14 6.66 -16.05
C PRO A 180 18.12 6.24 -14.99
N HIS A 181 18.38 6.68 -13.76
CA HIS A 181 17.50 6.50 -12.61
C HIS A 181 16.37 7.53 -12.67
N GLU A 182 15.42 7.27 -13.58
CA GLU A 182 14.26 8.10 -13.83
C GLU A 182 12.97 7.31 -13.58
N ILE A 183 11.91 8.02 -13.17
CA ILE A 183 10.59 7.44 -13.01
C ILE A 183 9.98 7.18 -14.39
N LYS A 184 9.56 5.94 -14.63
CA LYS A 184 8.83 5.51 -15.82
C LYS A 184 7.52 4.83 -15.43
N TYR A 185 6.52 4.92 -16.29
CA TYR A 185 5.29 4.16 -16.10
C TYR A 185 5.56 2.67 -16.30
N ASP A 186 4.92 1.86 -15.47
CA ASP A 186 4.92 0.40 -15.61
C ASP A 186 3.85 -0.04 -16.60
N GLU A 187 4.23 -0.79 -17.64
CA GLU A 187 3.35 -1.16 -18.75
C GLU A 187 2.22 -2.09 -18.29
N GLU A 188 2.52 -3.05 -17.39
CA GLU A 188 1.51 -3.92 -16.80
C GLU A 188 0.48 -3.11 -16.00
N TRP A 189 0.94 -2.16 -15.18
CA TRP A 189 0.06 -1.28 -14.43
C TRP A 189 -0.78 -0.36 -15.31
N LEU A 190 -0.24 0.15 -16.41
CA LEU A 190 -1.02 0.88 -17.41
C LEU A 190 -2.12 0.00 -18.03
N ALA A 191 -1.81 -1.26 -18.35
CA ALA A 191 -2.78 -2.20 -18.88
C ALA A 191 -3.90 -2.53 -17.88
N ILE A 192 -3.54 -2.81 -16.61
CA ILE A 192 -4.49 -3.02 -15.51
C ILE A 192 -5.37 -1.78 -15.32
N THR A 193 -4.74 -0.60 -15.25
CA THR A 193 -5.45 0.68 -15.08
C THR A 193 -6.45 0.91 -16.20
N ARG A 194 -6.05 0.68 -17.46
CA ARG A 194 -6.94 0.80 -18.62
C ARG A 194 -8.12 -0.16 -18.56
N LYS A 195 -7.88 -1.43 -18.17
CA LYS A 195 -8.94 -2.44 -18.07
C LYS A 195 -9.96 -2.11 -16.98
N PHE A 196 -9.51 -1.57 -15.86
CA PHE A 196 -10.38 -1.22 -14.74
C PHE A 196 -11.12 0.12 -14.95
N ASN A 197 -10.64 0.97 -15.86
CA ASN A 197 -11.18 2.31 -16.04
C ASN A 197 -12.68 2.35 -16.38
N SER A 198 -13.17 1.39 -17.19
CA SER A 198 -14.59 1.31 -17.56
C SER A 198 -15.53 1.03 -16.39
N ILE A 199 -14.99 0.51 -15.28
CA ILE A 199 -15.74 0.11 -14.08
C ILE A 199 -15.31 0.89 -12.84
N PHE A 200 -14.69 2.06 -13.01
CA PHE A 200 -14.24 2.89 -11.89
C PHE A 200 -15.44 3.34 -11.02
N PRO A 201 -15.60 2.87 -9.77
CA PRO A 201 -16.75 3.22 -8.96
C PRO A 201 -16.63 4.65 -8.42
N LEU A 202 -17.55 5.53 -8.82
CA LEU A 202 -17.58 6.94 -8.42
C LEU A 202 -18.75 7.29 -7.47
N THR A 203 -19.45 6.28 -6.96
CA THR A 203 -20.65 6.47 -6.12
C THR A 203 -20.46 5.87 -4.72
N ARG A 204 -21.41 6.14 -3.82
CA ARG A 204 -21.46 5.52 -2.48
C ARG A 204 -21.99 4.09 -2.51
N MET A 205 -22.26 3.53 -3.69
CA MET A 205 -22.71 2.15 -3.79
C MET A 205 -21.53 1.20 -3.57
N PRO A 206 -21.76 0.04 -2.90
CA PRO A 206 -20.78 -1.02 -2.85
C PRO A 206 -20.34 -1.44 -4.25
N PHE A 207 -19.02 -1.47 -4.49
CA PHE A 207 -18.44 -1.97 -5.73
C PHE A 207 -18.43 -3.50 -5.71
N THR A 208 -19.14 -4.10 -6.67
CA THR A 208 -19.14 -5.55 -6.91
C THR A 208 -18.63 -5.83 -8.33
N MET A 209 -17.83 -6.89 -8.48
CA MET A 209 -17.23 -7.25 -9.78
C MET A 209 -18.21 -7.96 -10.72
N TRP A 210 -19.44 -8.25 -10.27
CA TRP A 210 -20.48 -8.93 -11.05
C TRP A 210 -20.85 -8.20 -12.35
N SER A 211 -20.57 -6.90 -12.44
CA SER A 211 -20.80 -6.10 -13.65
C SER A 211 -19.75 -6.29 -14.77
N VAL A 212 -18.78 -7.20 -14.61
CA VAL A 212 -17.67 -7.43 -15.56
C VAL A 212 -17.75 -8.78 -16.29
N CYS A 213 -18.44 -9.77 -15.72
CA CYS A 213 -18.49 -11.12 -16.29
C CYS A 213 -19.32 -11.25 -17.58
N THR A 214 -19.97 -10.19 -18.05
CA THR A 214 -20.73 -10.19 -19.32
C THR A 214 -19.93 -9.69 -20.52
N CYS A 215 -18.67 -9.25 -20.34
CA CYS A 215 -17.82 -8.75 -21.42
C CYS A 215 -16.40 -9.35 -21.39
N ILE A 216 -16.30 -10.68 -21.29
CA ILE A 216 -15.09 -11.44 -21.61
C ILE A 216 -15.49 -12.60 -22.52
#